data_AF-A0A1M5G077-F1
#
_entry.id   AF-A0A1M5G077-F1
#
_cell.length_a   1.000
_cell.length_b   1.000
_cell.length_c   1.000
_cell.angle_alpha   90.00
_cell.angle_beta   90.00
_cell.angle_gamma   90.00
#
_symmetry.space_group_name_H-M   'P 1'
#
loop_
_entity.id
_entity.type
_entity.pdbx_description
1 polymer ?
#
loop_
_entity_poly.entity_id
_entity_poly.type
_entity_poly.pdbx_seq_one_letter_code
_entity_poly.pdbx_strand_id
1 'polypeptide(L)'
;MIACPFLLFAQKKQPYTPSELAKSVVGLETVREFVDDDIESRKQVVLQENLNGKIIKDSLDKAIKKIMSETKRTLASSVFVIYQSKRYLISALHVFRYDGSDPMYSGAPFPRFIRVPSIGDSIDREVHLQFGIAEGRKGAWEFSDLDTDLAVIGLDEKERVDSASNFVKNHSEFANYLEKHGHKPLPVEMIDATLDIKIGEEVFGLGFPTQSIVATFSGKNVSSIFPKGSMVAELYYINGVVSNIGKNQPLMVLNMSSLPGCSGGPIFKGHKLIGILSSMTVGYIYDNNRNPIPYFSPVPLAKAAKSTSILPLIEKLRKRLDSSR
;
A
#
# COMPACT_ATOMS: atom_id res chain seq x y z
N MET A 1 22.46 -11.63 -57.37
CA MET A 1 22.37 -10.73 -56.20
C MET A 1 20.90 -10.54 -55.88
N ILE A 2 20.41 -11.18 -54.82
CA ILE A 2 19.01 -11.08 -54.38
C ILE A 2 18.97 -9.96 -53.34
N ALA A 3 18.29 -8.86 -53.67
CA ALA A 3 18.08 -7.76 -52.75
C ALA A 3 16.97 -8.16 -51.76
N CYS A 4 17.34 -8.37 -50.49
CA CYS A 4 16.39 -8.53 -49.39
C CYS A 4 15.80 -7.17 -49.05
N PRO A 5 14.46 -6.97 -49.15
CA PRO A 5 13.85 -5.73 -48.69
C PRO A 5 13.82 -5.74 -47.16
N PHE A 6 14.54 -4.80 -46.55
CA PHE A 6 14.38 -4.45 -45.14
C PHE A 6 12.95 -3.92 -44.95
N LEU A 7 12.05 -4.78 -44.47
CA LEU A 7 10.76 -4.37 -43.91
C LEU A 7 11.04 -3.60 -42.62
N LEU A 8 11.05 -2.26 -42.72
CA LEU A 8 10.89 -1.38 -41.56
C LEU A 8 9.50 -1.62 -40.97
N PHE A 9 9.41 -2.52 -39.98
CA PHE A 9 8.26 -2.55 -39.09
C PHE A 9 8.26 -1.26 -38.30
N ALA A 10 7.34 -0.35 -38.66
CA ALA A 10 6.98 0.76 -37.80
C ALA A 10 6.48 0.18 -36.48
N GLN A 11 7.33 0.17 -35.44
CA GLN A 11 6.90 -0.14 -34.08
C GLN A 11 5.80 0.86 -33.74
N LYS A 12 4.56 0.37 -33.60
CA LYS A 12 3.48 1.17 -32.99
C LYS A 12 4.04 1.70 -31.67
N LYS A 13 4.18 3.02 -31.55
CA LYS A 13 4.60 3.67 -30.29
C LYS A 13 3.74 3.07 -29.18
N GLN A 14 4.39 2.45 -28.20
CA GLN A 14 3.67 2.00 -27.02
C GLN A 14 3.02 3.23 -26.37
N PRO A 15 1.73 3.16 -26.02
CA PRO A 15 0.97 4.33 -25.60
C PRO A 15 1.41 4.90 -24.24
N TYR A 16 2.14 4.11 -23.44
CA TYR A 16 2.64 4.52 -22.13
C TYR A 16 4.09 4.10 -21.93
N THR A 17 4.91 5.04 -21.50
CA THR A 17 6.28 4.82 -21.04
C THR A 17 6.28 4.36 -19.57
N PRO A 18 7.35 3.69 -19.09
CA PRO A 18 7.49 3.37 -17.66
C PRO A 18 7.35 4.59 -16.74
N SER A 19 7.81 5.77 -17.19
CA SER A 19 7.67 7.02 -16.45
C SER A 19 6.22 7.50 -16.34
N GLU A 20 5.37 7.22 -17.33
CA GLU A 20 3.94 7.53 -17.24
C GLU A 20 3.21 6.56 -16.33
N LEU A 21 3.56 5.28 -16.37
CA LEU A 21 3.03 4.26 -15.45
C LEU A 21 3.45 4.51 -13.99
N ALA A 22 4.66 5.04 -13.78
CA ALA A 22 5.14 5.44 -12.45
C ALA A 22 4.19 6.44 -11.75
N LYS A 23 3.48 7.28 -12.51
CA LYS A 23 2.52 8.25 -11.94
C LYS A 23 1.30 7.58 -11.33
N SER A 24 0.98 6.34 -11.70
CA SER A 24 -0.10 5.59 -11.05
C SER A 24 0.33 4.85 -9.79
N VAL A 25 1.61 4.91 -9.40
CA VAL A 25 2.12 4.21 -8.21
C VAL A 25 2.22 5.19 -7.06
N VAL A 26 1.69 4.80 -5.90
CA VAL A 26 1.66 5.61 -4.70
C VAL A 26 2.42 4.90 -3.59
N GLY A 27 3.43 5.57 -3.05
CA GLY A 27 4.11 5.13 -1.83
C GLY A 27 3.23 5.44 -0.62
N LEU A 28 3.05 4.45 0.24
CA LEU A 28 2.22 4.56 1.44
C LEU A 28 3.07 4.31 2.67
N GLU A 29 3.06 5.28 3.58
CA GLU A 29 3.52 5.09 4.94
C GLU A 29 2.31 4.64 5.77
N THR A 30 2.42 3.43 6.31
CA THR A 30 1.41 2.82 7.15
C THR A 30 1.75 3.10 8.60
N VAL A 31 0.90 3.86 9.28
CA VAL A 31 1.03 4.17 10.71
C VAL A 31 0.04 3.32 11.47
N ARG A 32 0.55 2.39 12.28
CA ARG A 32 -0.26 1.56 13.16
C ARG A 32 -0.20 2.14 14.57
N GLU A 33 -1.31 2.73 14.98
CA GLU A 33 -1.50 3.19 16.34
C GLU A 33 -1.97 1.99 17.16
N PHE A 34 -1.36 1.74 18.31
CA PHE A 34 -1.96 0.90 19.32
C PHE A 34 -3.21 1.63 19.82
N VAL A 35 -4.38 1.22 19.34
CA VAL A 35 -5.65 1.61 19.95
C VAL A 35 -5.75 0.81 21.23
N ASP A 36 -5.26 1.38 22.30
CA ASP A 36 -5.97 1.25 23.57
C ASP A 36 -6.74 2.54 23.74
N ASP A 37 -8.05 2.45 23.98
CA ASP A 37 -8.90 3.54 24.51
C ASP A 37 -8.25 4.25 25.72
N ASP A 38 -7.26 3.60 26.32
CA ASP A 38 -6.37 4.09 27.36
C ASP A 38 -5.50 5.29 26.93
N ILE A 39 -5.15 5.50 25.66
CA ILE A 39 -4.26 6.64 25.28
C ILE A 39 -5.01 7.98 25.33
N GLU A 40 -6.21 8.07 24.77
CA GLU A 40 -6.99 9.32 24.81
C GLU A 40 -7.55 9.55 26.22
N SER A 41 -7.93 8.48 26.93
CA SER A 41 -8.25 8.50 28.35
C SER A 41 -7.07 8.98 29.20
N ARG A 42 -5.84 8.49 28.95
CA ARG A 42 -4.62 8.92 29.64
C ARG A 42 -4.19 10.33 29.26
N LYS A 43 -4.39 10.77 28.02
CA LYS A 43 -4.18 12.19 27.64
C LYS A 43 -5.15 13.10 28.39
N GLN A 44 -6.41 12.71 28.51
CA GLN A 44 -7.43 13.46 29.27
C GLN A 44 -7.13 13.46 30.77
N VAL A 45 -6.68 12.33 31.34
CA VAL A 45 -6.21 12.23 32.73
C VAL A 45 -4.99 13.13 32.96
N VAL A 46 -3.98 13.11 32.08
CA VAL A 46 -2.79 13.97 32.19
C VAL A 46 -3.12 15.45 31.98
N LEU A 47 -4.11 15.79 31.15
CA LEU A 47 -4.62 17.17 30.99
C LEU A 47 -5.42 17.64 32.22
N GLN A 48 -6.24 16.77 32.83
CA GLN A 48 -6.94 17.06 34.07
C GLN A 48 -5.99 17.18 35.28
N GLU A 49 -4.94 16.37 35.34
CA GLU A 49 -3.90 16.44 36.36
C GLU A 49 -3.04 17.71 36.23
N ASN A 50 -2.85 18.24 35.00
CA ASN A 50 -2.22 19.54 34.76
C ASN A 50 -3.06 20.74 35.26
N LEU A 51 -4.40 20.65 35.20
CA LEU A 51 -5.30 21.67 35.76
C LEU A 51 -5.30 21.68 37.30
N ASN A 52 -4.99 20.54 37.93
CA ASN A 52 -4.93 20.38 39.38
C ASN A 52 -3.52 20.56 39.99
N GLY A 53 -2.56 21.08 39.22
CA GLY A 53 -1.25 21.52 39.73
C GLY A 53 -0.31 20.39 40.18
N LYS A 54 -0.61 19.13 39.86
CA LYS A 54 0.25 17.98 40.15
C LYS A 54 0.26 17.04 38.95
N ILE A 55 1.27 17.16 38.08
CA ILE A 55 2.24 16.09 37.78
C ILE A 55 3.34 16.60 36.83
N ILE A 56 4.49 15.94 36.98
CA ILE A 56 5.85 16.25 36.58
C ILE A 56 6.02 15.97 35.07
N LYS A 57 6.59 16.94 34.35
CA LYS A 57 6.99 16.88 32.92
C LYS A 57 7.58 15.52 32.49
N ASP A 58 8.31 14.87 33.39
CA ASP A 58 8.94 13.56 33.19
C ASP A 58 7.95 12.39 32.96
N SER A 59 6.74 12.45 33.51
CA SER A 59 5.71 11.41 33.34
C SER A 59 5.09 11.45 31.93
N LEU A 60 4.82 12.66 31.43
CA LEU A 60 4.36 12.89 30.07
C LEU A 60 5.43 12.48 29.05
N ASP A 61 6.68 12.90 29.27
CA ASP A 61 7.81 12.54 28.39
C ASP A 61 8.05 11.02 28.34
N LYS A 62 7.81 10.29 29.44
CA LYS A 62 7.91 8.84 29.49
C LYS A 62 6.77 8.13 28.75
N ALA A 63 5.53 8.61 28.90
CA ALA A 63 4.39 8.10 28.15
C ALA A 63 4.55 8.35 26.64
N ILE A 64 5.01 9.54 26.28
CA ILE A 64 5.35 9.95 24.92
C ILE A 64 6.43 9.05 24.31
N LYS A 65 7.54 8.81 25.03
CA LYS A 65 8.60 7.90 24.58
C LYS A 65 8.11 6.47 24.40
N LYS A 66 7.23 5.99 25.28
CA LYS A 66 6.60 4.66 25.18
C LYS A 66 5.74 4.54 23.93
N ILE A 67 4.87 5.52 23.66
CA ILE A 67 4.04 5.57 22.44
C ILE A 67 4.94 5.61 21.18
N MET A 68 6.05 6.35 21.20
CA MET A 68 7.00 6.36 20.07
C MET A 68 7.71 5.02 19.86
N SER A 69 8.09 4.32 20.93
CA SER A 69 8.67 2.98 20.81
C SER A 69 7.66 1.94 20.33
N GLU A 70 6.37 2.19 20.52
CA GLU A 70 5.27 1.29 20.17
C GLU A 70 4.64 1.65 18.80
N THR A 71 4.79 2.87 18.29
CA THR A 71 4.23 3.25 16.98
C THR A 71 5.08 2.70 15.84
N LYS A 72 4.62 1.62 15.21
CA LYS A 72 5.29 1.03 14.06
C LYS A 72 4.85 1.71 12.76
N ARG A 73 5.85 2.22 12.03
CA ARG A 73 5.69 2.80 10.70
C ARG A 73 6.32 1.87 9.68
N THR A 74 5.56 1.49 8.65
CA THR A 74 6.04 0.63 7.57
C THR A 74 5.77 1.27 6.22
N LEU A 75 6.74 1.15 5.32
CA LEU A 75 6.57 1.56 3.93
C LEU A 75 5.83 0.46 3.16
N ALA A 76 5.00 0.86 2.22
CA ALA A 76 4.26 -0.01 1.31
C ALA A 76 3.99 0.72 -0.02
N SER A 77 3.48 -0.01 -1.00
CA SER A 77 3.16 0.51 -2.33
C SER A 77 1.69 0.26 -2.67
N SER A 78 1.13 1.05 -3.57
CA SER A 78 -0.21 0.83 -4.11
C SER A 78 -0.33 1.38 -5.53
N VAL A 79 -1.34 0.92 -6.25
CA VAL A 79 -1.72 1.40 -7.58
C VAL A 79 -2.95 2.26 -7.47
N PHE A 80 -2.86 3.49 -7.96
CA PHE A 80 -3.98 4.41 -8.12
C PHE A 80 -4.68 4.11 -9.45
N VAL A 81 -5.96 3.79 -9.40
CA VAL A 81 -6.75 3.32 -10.56
C VAL A 81 -8.03 4.14 -10.71
N ILE A 82 -8.49 4.33 -11.94
CA ILE A 82 -9.79 4.94 -12.25
C ILE A 82 -10.67 3.98 -13.04
N TYR A 83 -11.93 3.88 -12.65
CA TYR A 83 -12.97 3.13 -13.34
C TYR A 83 -14.31 3.85 -13.22
N GLN A 84 -14.99 4.09 -14.34
CA GLN A 84 -16.31 4.76 -14.38
C GLN A 84 -16.35 6.09 -13.57
N SER A 85 -15.31 6.91 -13.69
CA SER A 85 -15.15 8.18 -12.95
C SER A 85 -15.03 8.02 -11.42
N LYS A 86 -14.72 6.81 -10.95
CA LYS A 86 -14.42 6.50 -9.55
C LYS A 86 -12.96 6.07 -9.42
N ARG A 87 -12.31 6.55 -8.37
CA ARG A 87 -10.90 6.37 -8.09
C ARG A 87 -10.70 5.35 -6.98
N TYR A 88 -9.66 4.55 -7.11
CA TYR A 88 -9.37 3.43 -6.23
C TYR A 88 -7.88 3.34 -5.91
N LEU A 89 -7.53 2.82 -4.73
CA LEU A 89 -6.21 2.25 -4.46
C LEU A 89 -6.30 0.73 -4.49
N ILE A 90 -5.27 0.12 -5.07
CA ILE A 90 -5.12 -1.33 -5.12
C ILE A 90 -3.77 -1.67 -4.52
N SER A 91 -3.75 -2.56 -3.54
CA SER A 91 -2.52 -2.99 -2.86
C SER A 91 -2.67 -4.44 -2.41
N ALA A 92 -1.63 -4.95 -1.76
CA ALA A 92 -1.69 -6.22 -1.09
C ALA A 92 -2.61 -6.10 0.15
N LEU A 93 -3.33 -7.18 0.50
CA LEU A 93 -4.27 -7.18 1.62
C LEU A 93 -3.56 -6.88 2.94
N HIS A 94 -2.40 -7.50 3.18
CA HIS A 94 -1.64 -7.32 4.43
C HIS A 94 -1.11 -5.90 4.66
N VAL A 95 -1.09 -5.04 3.63
CA VAL A 95 -0.79 -3.61 3.76
C VAL A 95 -1.93 -2.90 4.49
N PHE A 96 -3.17 -3.19 4.09
CA PHE A 96 -4.36 -2.52 4.61
C PHE A 96 -4.99 -3.19 5.82
N ARG A 97 -4.86 -4.52 5.92
CA ARG A 97 -5.48 -5.34 6.96
C ARG A 97 -4.40 -6.10 7.72
N TYR A 98 -4.49 -6.04 9.04
CA TYR A 98 -3.70 -6.88 9.91
C TYR A 98 -4.44 -8.20 10.20
N ASP A 99 -3.76 -9.34 10.10
CA ASP A 99 -4.36 -10.68 10.25
C ASP A 99 -4.21 -11.27 11.66
N GLY A 100 -3.60 -10.55 12.60
CA GLY A 100 -3.46 -11.01 13.98
C GLY A 100 -2.35 -12.03 14.23
N SER A 101 -1.59 -12.43 13.19
CA SER A 101 -0.60 -13.51 13.28
C SER A 101 0.67 -13.15 14.06
N ASP A 102 0.98 -11.85 14.19
CA ASP A 102 2.04 -11.38 15.08
C ASP A 102 1.40 -10.91 16.42
N PRO A 103 1.73 -11.59 17.55
CA PRO A 103 1.07 -11.42 18.85
C PRO A 103 1.27 -10.03 19.46
N MET A 104 2.10 -9.17 18.86
CA MET A 104 2.25 -7.78 19.30
C MET A 104 1.13 -6.84 18.87
N TYR A 105 0.19 -7.17 17.97
CA TYR A 105 -0.68 -6.15 17.33
C TYR A 105 -2.19 -6.46 17.36
N SER A 106 -2.71 -6.99 18.46
CA SER A 106 -4.11 -7.46 18.59
C SER A 106 -5.20 -6.37 18.74
N GLY A 107 -4.92 -5.07 18.51
CA GLY A 107 -5.81 -3.98 18.95
C GLY A 107 -6.36 -3.00 17.89
N ALA A 108 -5.74 -2.83 16.73
CA ALA A 108 -6.17 -1.81 15.76
C ALA A 108 -6.35 -2.42 14.35
N PRO A 109 -7.58 -2.65 13.87
CA PRO A 109 -7.79 -3.43 12.65
C PRO A 109 -7.49 -2.65 11.36
N PHE A 110 -7.30 -1.32 11.41
CA PHE A 110 -6.98 -0.51 10.24
C PHE A 110 -5.94 0.58 10.50
N PRO A 111 -4.83 0.62 9.73
CA PRO A 111 -3.82 1.67 9.84
C PRO A 111 -4.30 3.03 9.31
N ARG A 112 -3.58 4.08 9.67
CA ARG A 112 -3.58 5.35 8.92
C ARG A 112 -2.56 5.23 7.78
N PHE A 113 -2.91 5.73 6.60
CA PHE A 113 -2.03 5.77 5.43
C PHE A 113 -1.70 7.21 5.09
N ILE A 114 -0.41 7.46 4.86
CA ILE A 114 0.14 8.75 4.46
C ILE A 114 0.85 8.55 3.14
N ARG A 115 0.64 9.45 2.17
CA ARG A 115 1.42 9.43 0.94
C ARG A 115 2.89 9.71 1.28
N VAL A 116 3.78 8.87 0.77
CA VAL A 116 5.22 9.08 0.87
C VAL A 116 5.66 10.04 -0.24
N PRO A 117 6.23 11.22 0.08
CA PRO A 117 6.76 12.14 -0.92
C PRO A 117 8.07 11.63 -1.53
N SER A 118 8.39 12.14 -2.72
CA SER A 118 9.68 12.00 -3.39
C SER A 118 10.52 13.29 -3.27
N ILE A 119 11.79 13.25 -3.63
CA ILE A 119 12.69 14.40 -3.65
C ILE A 119 12.12 15.47 -4.58
N GLY A 120 12.02 16.70 -4.05
CA GLY A 120 11.51 17.85 -4.80
C GLY A 120 10.00 18.04 -4.68
N ASP A 121 9.28 17.12 -4.04
CA ASP A 121 7.89 17.36 -3.67
C ASP A 121 7.79 18.47 -2.62
N SER A 122 6.78 19.33 -2.77
CA SER A 122 6.38 20.26 -1.71
C SER A 122 5.79 19.48 -0.54
N ILE A 123 6.37 19.67 0.65
CA ILE A 123 5.80 19.13 1.90
C ILE A 123 4.68 20.07 2.34
N ASP A 124 3.51 19.94 1.71
CA ASP A 124 2.29 20.69 2.01
C ASP A 124 1.56 20.13 3.26
N ARG A 125 0.38 20.70 3.61
CA ARG A 125 -0.52 20.09 4.60
C ARG A 125 -0.81 18.64 4.20
N GLU A 126 -0.45 17.72 5.06
CA GLU A 126 -0.65 16.30 4.82
C GLU A 126 -2.12 15.91 4.88
N VAL A 127 -2.55 15.18 3.85
CA VAL A 127 -3.84 14.52 3.80
C VAL A 127 -3.60 13.03 4.03
N HIS A 128 -4.27 12.48 5.03
CA HIS A 128 -4.16 11.06 5.37
C HIS A 128 -5.44 10.32 4.99
N LEU A 129 -5.29 9.04 4.71
CA LEU A 129 -6.39 8.11 4.57
C LEU A 129 -6.49 7.28 5.86
N GLN A 130 -7.68 7.24 6.48
CA GLN A 130 -7.93 6.44 7.67
C GLN A 130 -9.28 5.74 7.52
N PHE A 131 -9.35 4.46 7.88
CA PHE A 131 -10.58 3.69 7.82
C PHE A 131 -11.31 3.72 9.17
N GLY A 132 -12.58 4.10 9.17
CA GLY A 132 -13.43 4.03 10.35
C GLY A 132 -13.98 2.63 10.60
N ILE A 133 -13.90 2.13 11.84
CA ILE A 133 -14.62 0.92 12.28
C ILE A 133 -15.89 1.41 12.98
N ALA A 134 -16.91 1.78 12.21
CA ALA A 134 -18.23 1.94 12.80
C ALA A 134 -18.98 0.61 12.63
N GLU A 135 -19.33 -0.03 13.74
CA GLU A 135 -20.15 -1.24 13.74
C GLU A 135 -21.39 -1.05 12.83
N GLY A 136 -21.63 -2.02 11.94
CA GLY A 136 -22.74 -1.99 10.99
C GLY A 136 -22.54 -1.15 9.73
N ARG A 137 -21.42 -0.42 9.56
CA ARG A 137 -21.16 0.36 8.34
C ARG A 137 -20.30 -0.43 7.34
N LYS A 138 -20.76 -0.48 6.09
CA LYS A 138 -20.00 -1.05 4.96
C LYS A 138 -18.96 -0.04 4.50
N GLY A 139 -17.70 -0.30 4.80
CA GLY A 139 -16.59 0.58 4.43
C GLY A 139 -16.38 0.72 2.91
N ALA A 140 -15.63 1.75 2.51
CA ALA A 140 -15.21 1.95 1.12
C ALA A 140 -14.02 1.05 0.74
N TRP A 141 -14.06 -0.24 1.08
CA TRP A 141 -12.99 -1.21 0.80
C TRP A 141 -13.50 -2.62 0.54
N GLU A 142 -12.87 -3.35 -0.36
CA GLU A 142 -13.16 -4.76 -0.61
C GLU A 142 -11.86 -5.56 -0.57
N PHE A 143 -11.91 -6.73 0.07
CA PHE A 143 -10.75 -7.58 0.31
C PHE A 143 -10.97 -8.94 -0.34
N SER A 144 -9.89 -9.52 -0.85
CA SER A 144 -9.87 -10.94 -1.20
C SER A 144 -9.71 -11.81 0.06
N ASP A 145 -9.62 -13.12 -0.14
CA ASP A 145 -9.02 -14.05 0.82
C ASP A 145 -7.52 -13.78 1.03
N LEU A 146 -6.97 -14.40 2.07
CA LEU A 146 -5.54 -14.30 2.44
C LEU A 146 -4.61 -14.93 1.41
N ASP A 147 -5.07 -15.94 0.65
CA ASP A 147 -4.24 -16.61 -0.35
C ASP A 147 -4.00 -15.72 -1.58
N THR A 148 -5.00 -14.90 -1.93
CA THR A 148 -4.96 -13.92 -3.00
C THR A 148 -4.29 -12.62 -2.57
N ASP A 149 -4.41 -12.25 -1.29
CA ASP A 149 -3.72 -11.10 -0.69
C ASP A 149 -3.91 -9.79 -1.48
N LEU A 150 -5.15 -9.48 -1.87
CA LEU A 150 -5.53 -8.24 -2.56
C LEU A 150 -6.53 -7.41 -1.76
N ALA A 151 -6.39 -6.10 -1.88
CA ALA A 151 -7.31 -5.14 -1.33
C ALA A 151 -7.57 -3.99 -2.31
N VAL A 152 -8.83 -3.58 -2.40
CA VAL A 152 -9.30 -2.45 -3.20
C VAL A 152 -9.96 -1.45 -2.27
N ILE A 153 -9.50 -0.20 -2.31
CA ILE A 153 -10.03 0.91 -1.51
C ILE A 153 -10.66 1.92 -2.45
N GLY A 154 -11.94 2.24 -2.25
CA GLY A 154 -12.65 3.29 -2.97
C GLY A 154 -12.33 4.67 -2.38
N LEU A 155 -11.96 5.60 -3.25
CA LEU A 155 -11.54 6.94 -2.86
C LEU A 155 -12.60 8.02 -3.08
N ASP A 156 -13.68 7.77 -3.82
CA ASP A 156 -14.70 8.79 -4.11
C ASP A 156 -15.97 8.65 -3.27
N GLU A 157 -15.88 7.96 -2.15
CA GLU A 157 -16.96 7.87 -1.18
C GLU A 157 -16.91 9.02 -0.19
N LYS A 158 -18.07 9.63 0.05
CA LYS A 158 -18.24 10.61 1.11
C LYS A 158 -18.37 9.84 2.41
N GLU A 159 -17.29 9.74 3.20
CA GLU A 159 -17.48 9.31 4.59
C GLU A 159 -18.24 10.42 5.33
N ARG A 160 -19.34 10.03 6.01
CA ARG A 160 -20.14 10.97 6.80
C ARG A 160 -19.29 11.38 8.01
N VAL A 161 -19.01 12.68 8.07
CA VAL A 161 -18.29 13.36 9.16
C VAL A 161 -18.94 13.01 10.50
N ASP A 162 -18.25 12.25 11.35
CA ASP A 162 -18.54 12.32 12.78
C ASP A 162 -17.90 13.61 13.29
N SER A 163 -18.75 14.55 13.69
CA SER A 163 -18.44 15.91 14.14
C SER A 163 -17.50 16.02 15.35
N ALA A 164 -17.03 14.89 15.88
CA ALA A 164 -16.19 14.80 17.08
C ALA A 164 -14.69 14.67 16.78
N SER A 165 -14.29 14.41 15.53
CA SER A 165 -12.87 14.21 15.18
C SER A 165 -12.38 15.29 14.20
N ASN A 166 -11.40 16.10 14.62
CA ASN A 166 -10.69 17.09 13.79
C ASN A 166 -9.80 16.47 12.67
N PHE A 167 -10.05 15.23 12.27
CA PHE A 167 -9.33 14.54 11.21
C PHE A 167 -10.16 14.58 9.93
N VAL A 168 -9.53 14.98 8.83
CA VAL A 168 -10.15 14.96 7.50
C VAL A 168 -10.42 13.49 7.11
N LYS A 169 -11.69 13.08 7.22
CA LYS A 169 -12.22 11.74 6.92
C LYS A 169 -12.79 11.64 5.49
N ASN A 170 -12.15 12.27 4.52
CA ASN A 170 -12.67 12.30 3.15
C ASN A 170 -11.70 11.64 2.20
N HIS A 171 -12.00 10.40 1.81
CA HIS A 171 -11.17 9.66 0.86
C HIS A 171 -10.99 10.43 -0.48
N SER A 172 -11.96 11.26 -0.86
CA SER A 172 -11.90 12.02 -2.11
C SER A 172 -10.90 13.18 -2.05
N GLU A 173 -10.65 13.71 -0.86
CA GLU A 173 -9.57 14.68 -0.63
C GLU A 173 -8.21 14.00 -0.75
N PHE A 174 -8.07 12.76 -0.30
CA PHE A 174 -6.83 12.00 -0.51
C PHE A 174 -6.58 11.77 -2.01
N ALA A 175 -7.60 11.40 -2.78
CA ALA A 175 -7.47 11.26 -4.24
C ALA A 175 -7.09 12.59 -4.93
N ASN A 176 -7.75 13.69 -4.57
CA ASN A 176 -7.44 15.02 -5.10
C ASN A 176 -6.01 15.44 -4.71
N TYR A 177 -5.58 15.09 -3.49
CA TYR A 177 -4.23 15.34 -3.01
C TYR A 177 -3.20 14.57 -3.83
N LEU A 178 -3.43 13.30 -4.15
CA LEU A 178 -2.55 12.52 -5.03
C LEU A 178 -2.41 13.18 -6.41
N GLU A 179 -3.52 13.56 -7.03
CA GLU A 179 -3.51 14.22 -8.35
C GLU A 179 -2.81 15.58 -8.33
N LYS A 180 -3.02 16.38 -7.28
CA LYS A 180 -2.30 17.65 -7.07
C LYS A 180 -0.78 17.44 -7.03
N HIS A 181 -0.32 16.30 -6.50
CA HIS A 181 1.09 15.93 -6.42
C HIS A 181 1.56 15.09 -7.62
N GLY A 182 0.87 15.18 -8.76
CA GLY A 182 1.34 14.64 -10.03
C GLY A 182 1.06 13.16 -10.26
N HIS A 183 0.39 12.48 -9.31
CA HIS A 183 -0.11 11.13 -9.56
C HIS A 183 -1.23 11.15 -10.60
N LYS A 184 -1.30 10.10 -11.41
CA LYS A 184 -2.34 9.92 -12.43
C LYS A 184 -2.93 8.53 -12.27
N PRO A 185 -4.26 8.40 -12.12
CA PRO A 185 -4.85 7.09 -11.95
C PRO A 185 -4.72 6.28 -13.25
N LEU A 186 -4.34 5.01 -13.11
CA LEU A 186 -4.29 4.05 -14.20
C LEU A 186 -5.72 3.74 -14.67
N PRO A 187 -6.07 3.92 -15.95
CA PRO A 187 -7.35 3.48 -16.49
C PRO A 187 -7.54 1.97 -16.29
N VAL A 188 -8.74 1.53 -15.89
CA VAL A 188 -9.01 0.10 -15.65
C VAL A 188 -8.71 -0.77 -16.87
N GLU A 189 -8.81 -0.21 -18.08
CA GLU A 189 -8.57 -0.91 -19.34
C GLU A 189 -7.10 -1.31 -19.50
N MET A 190 -6.21 -0.73 -18.71
CA MET A 190 -4.80 -1.13 -18.63
C MET A 190 -4.58 -2.35 -17.73
N ILE A 191 -5.59 -2.78 -16.98
CA ILE A 191 -5.55 -4.03 -16.22
C ILE A 191 -5.80 -5.20 -17.18
N ASP A 192 -4.90 -6.18 -17.18
CA ASP A 192 -5.10 -7.40 -17.94
C ASP A 192 -6.08 -8.32 -17.23
N ALA A 193 -7.36 -8.19 -17.56
CA ALA A 193 -8.42 -9.01 -16.96
C ALA A 193 -8.34 -10.50 -17.37
N THR A 194 -7.57 -10.83 -18.41
CA THR A 194 -7.40 -12.20 -18.92
C THR A 194 -6.11 -12.86 -18.46
N LEU A 195 -5.15 -12.07 -17.97
CA LEU A 195 -3.79 -12.49 -17.66
C LEU A 195 -3.12 -13.18 -18.85
N ASP A 196 -3.04 -12.48 -19.99
CA ASP A 196 -2.34 -12.93 -21.20
C ASP A 196 -0.82 -12.77 -21.04
N ILE A 197 -0.26 -13.67 -20.23
CA ILE A 197 1.15 -13.75 -19.90
C ILE A 197 1.64 -15.21 -20.05
N LYS A 198 2.91 -15.40 -20.41
CA LYS A 198 3.58 -16.70 -20.53
C LYS A 198 4.81 -16.77 -19.64
N ILE A 199 5.16 -17.99 -19.24
CA ILE A 199 6.43 -18.24 -18.54
C ILE A 199 7.59 -17.80 -19.44
N GLY A 200 8.55 -17.10 -18.85
CA GLY A 200 9.71 -16.53 -19.53
C GLY A 200 9.50 -15.13 -20.10
N GLU A 201 8.29 -14.58 -20.08
CA GLU A 201 8.07 -13.20 -20.52
C GLU A 201 8.64 -12.18 -19.52
N GLU A 202 9.22 -11.12 -20.08
CA GLU A 202 9.76 -9.98 -19.34
C GLU A 202 8.64 -9.16 -18.72
N VAL A 203 8.87 -8.78 -17.47
CA VAL A 203 7.97 -7.95 -16.69
C VAL A 203 8.79 -6.95 -15.88
N PHE A 204 8.14 -5.89 -15.43
CA PHE A 204 8.74 -5.00 -14.44
C PHE A 204 7.75 -4.63 -13.36
N GLY A 205 8.27 -4.44 -12.16
CA GLY A 205 7.56 -3.94 -11.01
C GLY A 205 7.99 -2.53 -10.65
N LEU A 206 7.10 -1.82 -9.98
CA LEU A 206 7.34 -0.51 -9.40
C LEU A 206 6.97 -0.56 -7.92
N GLY A 207 7.75 0.09 -7.07
CA GLY A 207 7.43 0.16 -5.64
C GLY A 207 8.36 1.06 -4.85
N PHE A 208 8.10 1.19 -3.56
CA PHE A 208 8.87 1.99 -2.62
C PHE A 208 9.50 1.07 -1.57
N PRO A 209 10.61 0.37 -1.89
CA PRO A 209 11.30 -0.44 -0.91
C PRO A 209 11.89 0.41 0.21
N THR A 210 12.10 -0.16 1.39
CA THR A 210 12.76 0.54 2.52
C THR A 210 14.13 1.09 2.12
N GLN A 211 14.82 0.44 1.19
CA GLN A 211 16.10 0.87 0.65
C GLN A 211 16.02 2.12 -0.24
N SER A 212 14.83 2.51 -0.70
CA SER A 212 14.64 3.75 -1.47
C SER A 212 14.32 4.96 -0.58
N ILE A 213 14.32 4.81 0.75
CA ILE A 213 14.20 5.93 1.68
C ILE A 213 15.46 6.79 1.58
N VAL A 214 15.26 8.06 1.22
CA VAL A 214 16.32 9.04 1.02
C VAL A 214 16.40 10.05 2.16
N ALA A 215 15.31 10.22 2.91
CA ALA A 215 15.30 11.03 4.12
C ALA A 215 14.25 10.50 5.11
N THR A 216 14.53 10.70 6.40
CA THR A 216 13.55 10.51 7.45
C THR A 216 13.43 11.76 8.32
N PHE A 217 12.21 12.10 8.69
CA PHE A 217 11.94 13.21 9.60
C PHE A 217 11.75 12.66 11.01
N SER A 218 12.67 13.00 11.91
CA SER A 218 12.49 12.78 13.34
C SER A 218 12.11 14.11 14.00
N GLY A 219 10.86 14.24 14.45
CA GLY A 219 10.50 15.35 15.31
C GLY A 219 11.02 15.12 16.72
N LYS A 220 11.36 16.21 17.44
CA LYS A 220 11.66 16.15 18.88
C LYS A 220 10.39 16.18 19.76
N ASN A 221 9.23 16.51 19.19
CA ASN A 221 7.95 16.64 19.89
C ASN A 221 6.88 15.74 19.27
N VAL A 222 6.30 14.87 20.08
CA VAL A 222 5.32 13.86 19.64
C VAL A 222 4.07 14.48 19.03
N SER A 223 3.49 15.53 19.62
CA SER A 223 2.34 16.23 19.02
C SER A 223 2.58 16.79 17.60
N SER A 224 3.85 16.92 17.16
CA SER A 224 4.22 17.39 15.82
C SER A 224 4.51 16.29 14.80
N ILE A 225 4.66 15.03 15.22
CA ILE A 225 5.06 13.88 14.38
C ILE A 225 3.86 12.99 14.00
N PHE A 226 2.89 12.86 14.89
CA PHE A 226 1.76 11.93 14.68
C PHE A 226 0.83 12.25 13.50
N PRO A 227 0.58 13.53 13.14
CA PRO A 227 -0.12 13.87 11.90
C PRO A 227 0.85 14.08 10.73
N LYS A 228 2.11 13.62 10.81
CA LYS A 228 3.09 13.82 9.74
C LYS A 228 3.72 12.51 9.25
N GLY A 229 3.97 12.43 7.96
CA GLY A 229 4.81 11.46 7.29
C GLY A 229 6.23 11.61 7.79
N SER A 230 6.89 10.49 7.98
CA SER A 230 8.24 10.44 8.51
C SER A 230 9.27 10.05 7.45
N MET A 231 8.84 9.68 6.25
CA MET A 231 9.70 9.13 5.22
C MET A 231 9.59 9.94 3.92
N VAL A 232 10.74 10.18 3.27
CA VAL A 232 10.82 10.54 1.86
C VAL A 232 11.45 9.36 1.15
N ALA A 233 10.84 8.88 0.08
CA ALA A 233 11.34 7.73 -0.66
C ALA A 233 11.17 7.91 -2.16
N GLU A 234 12.09 7.31 -2.89
CA GLU A 234 12.06 7.28 -4.35
C GLU A 234 11.38 6.02 -4.87
N LEU A 235 10.75 6.16 -6.04
CA LEU A 235 10.19 5.01 -6.73
C LEU A 235 11.33 4.13 -7.26
N TYR A 236 11.23 2.84 -6.98
CA TYR A 236 12.19 1.83 -7.40
C TYR A 236 11.62 0.97 -8.52
N TYR A 237 12.44 0.74 -9.54
CA TYR A 237 12.09 -0.05 -10.72
C TYR A 237 12.76 -1.42 -10.63
N ILE A 238 11.99 -2.50 -10.81
CA ILE A 238 12.47 -3.87 -10.63
C ILE A 238 12.13 -4.69 -11.86
N ASN A 239 13.13 -5.09 -12.63
CA ASN A 239 12.94 -6.02 -13.74
C ASN A 239 12.84 -7.47 -13.26
N GLY A 240 12.13 -8.28 -14.03
CA GLY A 240 12.13 -9.71 -13.84
C GLY A 240 11.49 -10.48 -14.98
N VAL A 241 11.33 -11.77 -14.76
CA VAL A 241 10.67 -12.68 -15.71
C VAL A 241 9.66 -13.56 -15.00
N VAL A 242 8.60 -13.91 -15.70
CA VAL A 242 7.57 -14.81 -15.18
C VAL A 242 8.14 -16.21 -15.05
N SER A 243 8.25 -16.72 -13.83
CA SER A 243 8.77 -18.07 -13.57
C SER A 243 7.67 -19.11 -13.54
N ASN A 244 6.51 -18.77 -12.98
CA ASN A 244 5.37 -19.67 -12.92
C ASN A 244 4.07 -18.87 -12.82
N ILE A 245 3.09 -19.19 -13.66
CA ILE A 245 1.77 -18.53 -13.62
C ILE A 245 0.82 -19.26 -12.66
N GLY A 246 1.03 -20.56 -12.42
CA GLY A 246 0.22 -21.38 -11.51
C GLY A 246 -1.26 -21.39 -11.89
N LYS A 247 -1.72 -22.24 -12.82
CA LYS A 247 -3.10 -22.21 -13.37
C LYS A 247 -4.22 -22.12 -12.30
N ASN A 248 -4.05 -22.80 -11.17
CA ASN A 248 -5.04 -22.84 -10.08
C ASN A 248 -4.55 -22.15 -8.79
N GLN A 249 -3.47 -21.38 -8.87
CA GLN A 249 -2.95 -20.62 -7.74
C GLN A 249 -3.36 -19.15 -7.88
N PRO A 250 -3.72 -18.47 -6.80
CA PRO A 250 -4.09 -17.06 -6.86
C PRO A 250 -2.88 -16.14 -7.12
N LEU A 251 -1.69 -16.61 -6.78
CA LEU A 251 -0.42 -15.90 -6.98
C LEU A 251 0.36 -16.51 -8.15
N MET A 252 1.03 -15.65 -8.93
CA MET A 252 2.10 -16.02 -9.86
C MET A 252 3.47 -15.80 -9.23
N VAL A 253 4.48 -16.54 -9.69
CA VAL A 253 5.87 -16.46 -9.24
C VAL A 253 6.72 -15.78 -10.32
N LEU A 254 7.52 -14.81 -9.88
CA LEU A 254 8.36 -13.98 -10.71
C LEU A 254 9.82 -14.14 -10.25
N ASN A 255 10.75 -14.31 -11.18
CA ASN A 255 12.17 -14.17 -10.89
C ASN A 255 12.49 -12.68 -10.96
N MET A 256 12.25 -12.00 -9.84
CA MET A 256 12.43 -10.57 -9.67
C MET A 256 12.72 -10.27 -8.20
N SER A 257 13.59 -9.30 -7.95
CA SER A 257 13.84 -8.85 -6.58
C SER A 257 12.57 -8.27 -5.99
N SER A 258 12.23 -8.69 -4.78
CA SER A 258 11.21 -8.04 -3.97
C SER A 258 11.86 -7.65 -2.66
N LEU A 259 11.59 -6.45 -2.18
CA LEU A 259 12.16 -5.92 -0.96
C LEU A 259 11.01 -5.46 -0.06
N PRO A 260 11.19 -5.45 1.27
CA PRO A 260 10.23 -4.83 2.17
C PRO A 260 9.88 -3.42 1.70
N GLY A 261 8.59 -3.08 1.63
CA GLY A 261 8.09 -1.83 1.05
C GLY A 261 7.56 -1.93 -0.38
N CYS A 262 7.96 -2.95 -1.14
CA CYS A 262 7.41 -3.19 -2.48
C CYS A 262 6.01 -3.82 -2.46
N SER A 263 5.58 -4.40 -1.33
CA SER A 263 4.24 -5.00 -1.20
C SER A 263 3.15 -4.02 -1.63
N GLY A 264 2.25 -4.50 -2.49
CA GLY A 264 1.20 -3.72 -3.12
C GLY A 264 1.60 -2.97 -4.40
N GLY A 265 2.88 -3.02 -4.78
CA GLY A 265 3.37 -2.42 -6.02
C GLY A 265 2.86 -3.15 -7.26
N PRO A 266 2.61 -2.46 -8.38
CA PRO A 266 2.16 -3.09 -9.61
C PRO A 266 3.27 -3.88 -10.31
N ILE A 267 2.86 -4.93 -11.02
CA ILE A 267 3.67 -5.67 -11.99
C ILE A 267 3.08 -5.48 -13.39
N PHE A 268 3.91 -5.03 -14.33
CA PHE A 268 3.52 -4.73 -15.70
C PHE A 268 4.17 -5.68 -16.72
N LYS A 269 3.40 -6.02 -17.76
CA LYS A 269 3.87 -6.56 -19.05
C LYS A 269 3.67 -5.46 -20.10
N GLY A 270 4.74 -4.80 -20.51
CA GLY A 270 4.65 -3.59 -21.33
C GLY A 270 3.82 -2.52 -20.62
N HIS A 271 2.63 -2.20 -21.15
CA HIS A 271 1.71 -1.22 -20.55
C HIS A 271 0.53 -1.85 -19.79
N LYS A 272 0.48 -3.18 -19.67
CA LYS A 272 -0.64 -3.88 -19.02
C LYS A 272 -0.27 -4.30 -17.60
N LEU A 273 -1.12 -3.95 -16.63
CA LEU A 273 -1.00 -4.42 -15.25
C LEU A 273 -1.42 -5.89 -15.20
N ILE A 274 -0.48 -6.77 -14.85
CA ILE A 274 -0.69 -8.22 -14.78
C ILE A 274 -0.74 -8.76 -13.34
N GLY A 275 -0.38 -7.93 -12.35
CA GLY A 275 -0.51 -8.32 -10.96
C GLY A 275 -0.06 -7.27 -9.96
N ILE A 276 -0.23 -7.60 -8.69
CA ILE A 276 0.15 -6.79 -7.54
C ILE A 276 1.13 -7.60 -6.70
N LEU A 277 2.29 -7.04 -6.39
CA LEU A 277 3.31 -7.70 -5.59
C LEU A 277 2.76 -7.96 -4.18
N SER A 278 2.83 -9.21 -3.73
CA SER A 278 2.31 -9.63 -2.42
C SER A 278 3.47 -9.95 -1.48
N SER A 279 4.28 -10.94 -1.85
CA SER A 279 5.25 -11.54 -0.93
C SER A 279 6.49 -12.04 -1.66
N MET A 280 7.48 -12.51 -0.90
CA MET A 280 8.57 -13.33 -1.43
C MET A 280 8.34 -14.80 -1.12
N THR A 281 8.92 -15.65 -1.96
CA THR A 281 9.03 -17.07 -1.65
C THR A 281 10.05 -17.24 -0.53
N VAL A 282 9.55 -17.65 0.63
CA VAL A 282 10.37 -18.09 1.75
C VAL A 282 10.59 -19.60 1.59
N GLY A 283 11.85 -20.02 1.48
CA GLY A 283 12.21 -21.42 1.60
C GLY A 283 12.27 -21.83 3.06
N TYR A 284 12.35 -23.12 3.34
CA TYR A 284 12.62 -23.61 4.70
C TYR A 284 13.84 -24.52 4.64
N ILE A 285 14.77 -24.29 5.56
CA ILE A 285 15.76 -25.31 5.94
C ILE A 285 15.25 -26.01 7.19
N TYR A 286 15.72 -27.21 7.46
CA TYR A 286 15.28 -27.98 8.62
C TYR A 286 16.43 -28.12 9.61
N ASP A 287 16.18 -27.87 10.89
CA ASP A 287 17.15 -28.16 11.94
C ASP A 287 17.34 -29.68 12.11
N ASN A 288 18.26 -30.08 13.01
CA ASN A 288 18.52 -31.50 13.30
C ASN A 288 17.28 -32.25 13.84
N ASN A 289 16.28 -31.52 14.34
CA ASN A 289 15.02 -32.05 14.86
C ASN A 289 13.87 -31.98 13.83
N ARG A 290 14.16 -31.62 12.58
CA ARG A 290 13.19 -31.38 11.49
C ARG A 290 12.20 -30.24 11.76
N ASN A 291 12.54 -29.29 12.62
CA ASN A 291 11.78 -28.06 12.72
C ASN A 291 12.11 -27.17 11.51
N PRO A 292 11.09 -26.63 10.81
CA PRO A 292 11.32 -25.73 9.70
C PRO A 292 11.85 -24.39 10.22
N ILE A 293 13.03 -24.01 9.75
CA ILE A 293 13.60 -22.67 9.93
C ILE A 293 13.38 -21.91 8.62
N PRO A 294 12.68 -20.77 8.65
CA PRO A 294 12.53 -19.91 7.48
C PRO A 294 13.91 -19.53 6.92
N TYR A 295 14.12 -19.84 5.64
CA TYR A 295 15.31 -19.47 4.89
C TYR A 295 14.90 -18.55 3.74
N PHE A 296 15.37 -17.31 3.80
CA PHE A 296 15.24 -16.40 2.67
C PHE A 296 16.13 -16.92 1.56
N SER A 297 15.49 -17.48 0.53
CA SER A 297 16.20 -17.96 -0.66
C SER A 297 17.04 -16.81 -1.21
N PRO A 298 18.32 -17.03 -1.55
CA PRO A 298 19.13 -16.05 -2.27
C PRO A 298 18.59 -15.82 -3.69
N VAL A 299 17.68 -16.68 -4.16
CA VAL A 299 16.99 -16.51 -5.44
C VAL A 299 15.82 -15.55 -5.26
N PRO A 300 15.79 -14.44 -6.01
CA PRO A 300 14.76 -13.41 -5.88
C PRO A 300 13.44 -13.90 -6.51
N LEU A 301 12.71 -14.73 -5.77
CA LEU A 301 11.42 -15.26 -6.21
C LEU A 301 10.30 -14.47 -5.54
N ALA A 302 9.80 -13.46 -6.24
CA ALA A 302 8.62 -12.72 -5.78
C ALA A 302 7.33 -13.45 -6.15
N LYS A 303 6.27 -13.17 -5.38
CA LYS A 303 4.92 -13.61 -5.62
C LYS A 303 4.02 -12.40 -5.85
N ALA A 304 3.22 -12.46 -6.91
CA ALA A 304 2.27 -11.41 -7.24
C ALA A 304 0.86 -11.99 -7.38
N ALA A 305 -0.11 -11.32 -6.78
CA ALA A 305 -1.51 -11.59 -6.98
C ALA A 305 -1.91 -11.24 -8.41
N LYS A 306 -2.67 -12.12 -9.05
CA LYS A 306 -3.01 -11.99 -10.47
C LYS A 306 -4.01 -10.86 -10.71
N SER A 307 -3.82 -10.12 -11.81
CA SER A 307 -4.72 -9.04 -12.24
C SER A 307 -6.17 -9.48 -12.47
N THR A 308 -6.40 -10.76 -12.80
CA THR A 308 -7.74 -11.35 -12.98
C THR A 308 -8.65 -11.19 -11.78
N SER A 309 -8.08 -11.06 -10.57
CA SER A 309 -8.84 -10.88 -9.33
C SER A 309 -9.19 -9.43 -9.02
N ILE A 310 -8.59 -8.46 -9.72
CA ILE A 310 -8.73 -7.03 -9.40
C ILE A 310 -10.12 -6.49 -9.79
N LEU A 311 -10.53 -6.66 -11.05
CA LEU A 311 -11.80 -6.12 -11.54
C LEU A 311 -13.02 -6.70 -10.81
N PRO A 312 -13.08 -8.01 -10.50
CA PRO A 312 -14.13 -8.56 -9.64
C PRO A 312 -14.26 -7.86 -8.28
N LEU A 313 -13.13 -7.51 -7.63
CA LEU A 313 -13.13 -6.80 -6.35
C LEU A 313 -13.65 -5.36 -6.51
N ILE A 314 -13.22 -4.64 -7.56
CA ILE A 314 -13.73 -3.29 -7.87
C ILE A 314 -15.24 -3.32 -8.09
N GLU A 315 -15.75 -4.27 -8.89
CA GLU A 315 -17.18 -4.38 -9.17
C GLU A 315 -17.98 -4.76 -7.93
N LYS A 316 -17.46 -5.65 -7.08
CA LYS A 316 -18.09 -6.01 -5.82
C LYS A 316 -18.19 -4.82 -4.87
N LEU A 317 -17.10 -4.05 -4.75
CA LEU A 317 -17.08 -2.80 -3.98
C LEU A 317 -18.12 -1.81 -4.51
N ARG A 318 -18.12 -1.57 -5.83
CA ARG A 318 -19.02 -0.60 -6.48
C ARG A 318 -20.49 -0.95 -6.27
N LYS A 319 -20.90 -2.19 -6.56
CA LYS A 319 -22.28 -2.66 -6.34
C LYS A 319 -22.73 -2.46 -4.89
N ARG A 320 -21.81 -2.67 -3.94
CA ARG A 320 -22.09 -2.52 -2.52
C ARG A 320 -22.25 -1.06 -2.10
N LEU A 321 -21.43 -0.16 -2.66
CA LEU A 321 -21.52 1.28 -2.41
C LEU A 321 -22.78 1.88 -3.08
N ASP A 322 -23.11 1.45 -4.29
CA ASP A 322 -24.31 1.90 -5.02
C ASP A 322 -25.61 1.45 -4.32
N SER A 323 -25.64 0.26 -3.71
CA SER A 323 -26.79 -0.26 -2.95
C SER A 323 -26.94 0.33 -1.54
N SER A 324 -25.98 1.13 -1.08
CA SER A 324 -26.02 1.77 0.24
C SER A 324 -26.48 3.23 0.16
N ARG A 325 -26.85 3.72 -1.03
CA ARG A 325 -27.42 5.05 -1.28
C ARG A 325 -28.93 4.96 -1.45
#